data_AF-K4QWH5-F1
#
_entry.id   AF-K4QWH5-F1
#
_cell.length_a   1.000
_cell.length_b   1.000
_cell.length_c   1.000
_cell.angle_alpha   90.00
_cell.angle_beta   90.00
_cell.angle_gamma   90.00
#
_symmetry.space_group_name_H-M   'P 1'
#
loop_
_entity.id
_entity.type
_entity.pdbx_description
1 polymer ?
#
loop_
_entity_poly.entity_id
_entity_poly.type
_entity_poly.pdbx_seq_one_letter_code
_entity_poly.pdbx_strand_id
1 'polypeptide(L)' 'MKVRQAGTERATASGHRLLMAEAVLAGAVVLALLVSEFPSLRREVRIWRMAGGLRARRRYP' A
#
# COMPACT_ATOMS: atom_id res chain seq x y z
N MET A 1 1.36 41.72 -27.98
CA MET A 1 1.43 40.28 -28.32
C MET A 1 0.94 39.47 -27.14
N LYS A 2 -0.29 38.93 -27.18
CA LYS A 2 -0.86 38.10 -26.09
C LYS A 2 -0.44 36.65 -26.32
N VAL A 3 0.44 36.14 -25.47
CA VAL A 3 0.93 34.76 -25.50
C VAL A 3 -0.24 33.80 -25.24
N ARG A 4 -0.32 32.77 -26.09
CA ARG A 4 -1.41 31.80 -26.19
C ARG A 4 -1.70 31.08 -24.87
N GLN A 5 -2.88 31.33 -24.30
CA GLN A 5 -3.44 30.56 -23.17
C GLN A 5 -4.16 29.27 -23.62
N ALA A 6 -3.80 28.69 -24.77
CA ALA A 6 -4.45 27.48 -25.29
C ALA A 6 -3.91 26.17 -24.67
N GLY A 7 -2.90 26.26 -23.78
CA GLY A 7 -2.29 25.10 -23.11
C GLY A 7 -2.93 24.74 -21.77
N THR A 8 -3.61 25.68 -21.11
CA THR A 8 -4.11 25.50 -19.74
C THR A 8 -5.37 24.63 -19.64
N GLU A 9 -6.25 24.65 -20.65
CA GLU A 9 -7.47 23.84 -20.66
C GLU A 9 -7.23 22.35 -20.93
N ARG A 10 -6.18 22.02 -21.70
CA ARG A 10 -5.71 20.63 -21.84
C ARG A 10 -4.87 20.20 -20.64
N ALA A 11 -4.15 21.14 -20.01
CA ALA A 11 -3.36 20.89 -18.82
C ALA A 11 -4.22 20.57 -17.58
N THR A 12 -5.41 21.17 -17.45
CA THR A 12 -6.37 20.82 -16.37
C THR A 12 -6.97 19.43 -16.58
N ALA A 13 -7.35 19.08 -17.81
CA ALA A 13 -7.78 17.72 -18.17
C ALA A 13 -6.66 16.68 -17.95
N SER A 14 -5.40 17.03 -18.22
CA SER A 14 -4.25 16.16 -17.93
C SER A 14 -3.89 16.12 -16.44
N GLY A 15 -4.08 17.21 -15.70
CA GLY A 15 -3.77 17.31 -14.28
C GLY A 15 -4.67 16.41 -13.44
N HIS A 16 -5.97 16.38 -13.73
CA HIS A 16 -6.90 15.47 -13.06
C HIS A 16 -6.58 13.99 -13.36
N ARG A 17 -6.13 13.69 -14.60
CA ARG A 17 -5.71 12.35 -15.00
C ARG A 17 -4.41 11.91 -14.30
N LEU A 18 -3.48 12.84 -14.12
CA LEU A 18 -2.24 12.64 -13.36
C LEU A 18 -2.53 12.37 -11.89
N LEU A 19 -3.40 13.16 -11.25
CA LEU A 19 -3.81 12.94 -9.87
C LEU A 19 -4.50 11.59 -9.67
N MET A 20 -5.38 11.20 -10.60
CA MET A 20 -6.01 9.88 -10.56
C MET A 20 -5.00 8.75 -10.78
N ALA A 21 -4.07 8.93 -11.72
CA ALA A 21 -3.00 7.95 -11.95
C ALA A 21 -2.11 7.79 -10.71
N GLU A 22 -1.76 8.90 -10.05
CA GLU A 22 -0.94 8.92 -8.84
C GLU A 22 -1.68 8.27 -7.66
N ALA A 23 -2.98 8.55 -7.48
CA ALA A 23 -3.82 7.90 -6.48
C ALA A 23 -3.91 6.38 -6.70
N VAL A 24 -4.08 5.95 -7.95
CA VAL A 24 -4.09 4.53 -8.32
C VAL A 24 -2.72 3.89 -8.07
N LEU A 25 -1.63 4.57 -8.43
CA LEU A 25 -0.27 4.07 -8.23
C LEU A 25 0.04 3.92 -6.74
N ALA A 26 -0.27 4.94 -5.93
CA ALA A 26 -0.09 4.92 -4.49
C ALA A 26 -0.95 3.83 -3.84
N GLY A 27 -2.21 3.71 -4.25
CA GLY A 27 -3.11 2.65 -3.78
C GLY A 27 -2.60 1.26 -4.13
N ALA A 28 -2.08 1.06 -5.34
CA ALA A 28 -1.51 -0.22 -5.78
C ALA A 28 -0.25 -0.58 -4.98
N VAL A 29 0.63 0.37 -4.69
CA VAL A 29 1.82 0.16 -3.86
C VAL A 29 1.43 -0.23 -2.43
N VAL A 30 0.50 0.51 -1.82
CA VAL A 30 0.01 0.18 -0.47
C VAL A 30 -0.64 -1.21 -0.44
N LEU A 31 -1.44 -1.56 -1.45
CA LEU A 31 -2.06 -2.88 -1.54
C LEU A 31 -1.02 -3.98 -1.73
N ALA A 32 -0.01 -3.75 -2.58
CA ALA A 32 1.08 -4.70 -2.80
C ALA A 32 1.89 -4.95 -1.53
N LEU A 33 2.19 -3.89 -0.77
CA LEU A 33 2.81 -4.00 0.55
C LEU A 33 1.90 -4.73 1.54
N LEU A 34 0.60 -4.43 1.55
CA LEU A 34 -0.34 -5.17 2.40
C LEU A 34 -0.30 -6.66 2.06
N VAL A 35 -0.32 -7.01 0.78
CA VAL A 35 -0.31 -8.40 0.30
C VAL A 35 1.04 -9.08 0.52
N SER A 36 2.17 -8.36 0.51
CA SER A 36 3.49 -8.94 0.82
C SER A 36 3.75 -9.06 2.31
N GLU A 37 3.26 -8.12 3.12
CA GLU A 37 3.43 -8.12 4.57
C GLU A 37 2.42 -9.04 5.27
N PHE A 38 1.21 -9.22 4.71
CA PHE A 38 0.23 -10.17 5.24
C PHE A 38 0.75 -11.61 5.38
N PRO A 39 1.40 -12.24 4.38
CA PRO A 39 1.92 -13.59 4.53
C PRO A 39 3.04 -13.65 5.57
N SER A 40 3.88 -12.61 5.70
CA SER A 40 4.90 -12.52 6.76
C SER A 40 4.27 -12.48 8.15
N LEU A 41 3.31 -11.57 8.37
CA LEU A 41 2.54 -11.48 9.61
C LEU A 41 1.73 -12.75 9.89
N ARG A 42 1.10 -13.33 8.87
CA ARG A 42 0.37 -14.60 9.00
C ARG A 42 1.30 -15.75 9.33
N ARG A 43 2.53 -15.75 8.81
CA ARG A 43 3.54 -16.76 9.14
C ARG A 43 3.96 -16.64 10.59
N GLU A 44 4.22 -15.43 11.07
CA GLU A 44 4.55 -15.16 12.47
C GLU A 44 3.38 -15.53 13.40
N VAL A 45 2.15 -15.13 13.08
CA VAL A 45 0.94 -15.48 13.85
C VAL A 45 0.66 -16.98 13.80
N ARG A 46 0.92 -17.65 12.67
CA ARG A 46 0.80 -19.12 12.57
C ARG A 46 1.85 -19.81 13.42
N ILE A 47 3.11 -19.36 13.39
CA ILE A 47 4.17 -19.87 14.26
C ILE A 47 3.81 -19.62 15.71
N TRP A 48 3.34 -18.42 16.06
CA TRP A 48 2.87 -18.09 17.40
C TRP A 48 1.70 -18.98 17.86
N ARG A 49 0.76 -19.31 16.97
CA ARG A 49 -0.31 -20.29 17.23
C ARG A 49 0.22 -21.72 17.39
N MET A 50 1.15 -22.17 16.54
CA MET A 50 1.74 -23.51 16.61
C MET A 50 2.62 -23.67 17.85
N ALA A 51 3.38 -22.64 18.20
CA ALA A 51 4.16 -22.53 19.41
C ALA A 51 3.30 -22.23 20.64
N GLY A 52 1.97 -22.47 20.62
CA GLY A 52 1.11 -22.39 21.81
C GLY A 52 0.97 -21.00 22.45
N GLY A 53 1.33 -19.93 21.76
CA GLY A 53 1.31 -18.55 22.24
C GLY A 53 2.09 -18.34 23.55
N LEU A 54 1.72 -17.31 24.32
CA LEU A 54 2.27 -17.00 25.66
C LEU A 54 2.22 -18.17 26.67
N ARG A 55 1.53 -19.28 26.35
CA ARG A 55 1.40 -20.46 27.20
C ARG A 55 2.45 -21.55 26.95
N ALA A 56 3.19 -21.55 25.83
CA ALA A 56 4.26 -22.55 25.64
C ALA A 56 5.55 -22.23 26.40
N ARG A 57 5.76 -20.97 26.79
CA ARG A 57 6.91 -20.56 27.62
C ARG A 57 6.77 -20.94 29.10
N ARG A 58 5.75 -21.73 29.47
CA ARG A 58 5.50 -22.22 30.85
C ARG A 58 5.92 -23.68 31.08
N ARG A 59 6.63 -24.29 30.12
CA ARG A 59 7.10 -25.68 30.21
C ARG A 59 8.61 -25.81 30.04
N TYR A 60 9.36 -24.88 30.63
CA TYR A 60 10.72 -25.16 31.07
C TYR A 60 10.82 -24.74 32.54
N PRO A 61 11.08 -25.67 33.48
CA PRO A 61 11.49 -25.32 34.84
C PRO A 61 12.85 -24.61 34.85
#